data_AF-A0AAW1XLV1-F1
#
_entry.id   AF-A0AAW1XLV1-F1
#
_cell.length_a   1.000
_cell.length_b   1.000
_cell.length_c   1.000
_cell.angle_alpha   90.00
_cell.angle_beta   90.00
_cell.angle_gamma   90.00
#
_symmetry.space_group_name_H-M   'P 1'
#
loop_
_entity.id
_entity.type
_entity.pdbx_description
1 polymer ?
#
loop_
_entity_poly.entity_id
_entity_poly.type
_entity_poly.pdbx_seq_one_letter_code
_entity_poly.pdbx_strand_id
1 'polypeptide(L)'
;MEARVSDFGLAALMEPDKTRVSTLVAGTFGYVAPEYFDTGRATVKGDKLTDEAFIEEGTTLVTWVKAVVQDKRVEYVLDNNLGSVQWMRINIIFSRVVMCLEPEPSHWPTMAEVVKMLEQIRSDKVVKDT
;
A
#
# COMPACT_ATOMS: atom_id res chain seq x y z
N MET A 1 -12.71 14.62 9.99
CA MET A 1 -12.72 14.48 8.52
C MET A 1 -12.95 13.02 8.20
N GLU A 2 -13.78 12.74 7.21
CA GLU A 2 -13.94 11.39 6.64
C GLU A 2 -13.29 11.37 5.26
N ALA A 3 -12.49 10.33 4.99
CA ALA A 3 -11.86 10.17 3.69
C ALA A 3 -12.90 9.77 2.63
N ARG A 4 -12.77 10.33 1.41
CA ARG A 4 -13.62 10.01 0.25
C ARG A 4 -12.72 9.81 -0.97
N VAL A 5 -13.04 8.81 -1.79
CA VAL A 5 -12.38 8.56 -3.08
C VAL A 5 -13.16 9.30 -4.16
N SER A 6 -12.49 10.04 -5.06
CA SER A 6 -13.17 10.92 -6.02
C SER A 6 -12.67 10.86 -7.47
N ASP A 7 -11.50 10.30 -7.75
CA ASP A 7 -10.96 10.22 -9.11
C ASP A 7 -11.15 8.82 -9.71
N PHE A 8 -12.18 8.69 -10.54
CA PHE A 8 -12.51 7.45 -11.25
C PHE A 8 -12.22 7.53 -12.75
N GLY A 9 -11.41 8.51 -13.20
CA GLY A 9 -11.14 8.73 -14.63
C GLY A 9 -10.47 7.54 -15.34
N LEU A 10 -9.82 6.66 -14.58
CA LEU A 10 -9.17 5.44 -15.07
C LEU A 10 -9.86 4.15 -14.56
N ALA A 11 -10.99 4.27 -13.87
CA ALA A 11 -11.69 3.10 -13.34
C ALA A 11 -12.28 2.25 -14.49
N ALA A 12 -12.10 0.93 -14.40
CA ALA A 12 -12.61 -0.01 -15.39
C ALA A 12 -13.65 -0.95 -14.75
N LEU A 13 -14.77 -1.15 -15.45
CA LEU A 13 -15.79 -2.12 -15.03
C LEU A 13 -15.32 -3.54 -15.36
N MET A 14 -15.52 -4.46 -14.43
CA MET A 14 -15.19 -5.87 -14.57
C MET A 14 -16.42 -6.72 -14.33
N GLU A 15 -16.63 -7.73 -15.19
CA GLU A 15 -17.72 -8.69 -15.02
C GLU A 15 -17.53 -9.51 -13.73
N PRO A 16 -18.62 -9.91 -13.04
CA PRO A 16 -18.54 -10.56 -11.72
C PRO A 16 -17.72 -11.86 -11.67
N ASP A 17 -17.57 -12.55 -12.80
CA ASP A 17 -16.84 -13.81 -12.96
C ASP A 17 -15.38 -13.62 -13.41
N LYS A 18 -14.95 -12.38 -13.66
CA LYS A 18 -13.61 -12.06 -14.15
C LYS A 18 -12.73 -11.52 -13.03
N THR A 19 -11.44 -11.85 -13.09
CA THR A 19 -10.42 -11.38 -12.13
C THR A 19 -9.48 -10.34 -12.74
N ARG A 20 -9.59 -10.08 -14.05
CA ARG A 20 -8.74 -9.16 -14.80
C ARG A 20 -9.56 -8.48 -15.90
N VAL A 21 -9.18 -7.25 -16.22
CA VAL A 21 -9.71 -6.47 -17.35
C VAL A 21 -8.54 -5.97 -18.19
N SER A 22 -8.66 -6.04 -19.52
CA SER A 22 -7.61 -5.51 -20.43
C SER A 22 -7.96 -4.08 -20.78
N THR A 23 -7.03 -3.15 -20.56
CA THR A 23 -7.21 -1.71 -20.78
C THR A 23 -5.98 -1.12 -21.46
N LEU A 24 -6.11 0.08 -22.03
CA LEU A 24 -4.92 0.84 -22.42
C LEU A 24 -4.14 1.17 -21.15
N VAL A 25 -2.83 0.89 -21.12
CA VAL A 25 -1.97 1.23 -19.98
C VAL A 25 -2.03 2.74 -19.75
N ALA A 26 -2.59 3.12 -18.62
CA ALA A 26 -2.75 4.50 -18.18
C ALA A 26 -2.71 4.53 -16.65
N GLY A 27 -2.04 5.53 -16.09
CA GLY A 27 -1.88 5.69 -14.65
C GLY A 27 -0.74 6.63 -14.30
N THR A 28 -0.60 6.93 -13.02
CA THR A 28 0.51 7.74 -12.52
C THR A 28 1.75 6.86 -12.39
N PHE A 29 2.81 7.21 -13.11
CA PHE A 29 4.12 6.57 -12.95
C PHE A 29 4.53 6.63 -11.48
N GLY A 30 4.97 5.52 -10.89
CA GLY A 30 5.09 5.42 -9.43
C GLY A 30 4.00 4.56 -8.75
N TYR A 31 2.87 4.37 -9.42
CA TYR A 31 1.62 3.82 -8.85
C TYR A 31 0.96 2.77 -9.75
N VAL A 32 1.66 2.34 -10.81
CA VAL A 32 1.17 1.41 -11.83
C VAL A 32 1.82 0.06 -11.61
N ALA A 33 1.04 -0.97 -11.26
CA ALA A 33 1.58 -2.30 -11.02
C ALA A 33 2.44 -2.81 -12.20
N PRO A 34 3.60 -3.46 -11.97
CA PRO A 34 4.49 -3.89 -13.04
C PRO A 34 3.80 -4.81 -14.04
N GLU A 35 2.95 -5.72 -13.54
CA GLU A 35 2.19 -6.63 -14.39
C GLU A 35 1.17 -5.91 -15.28
N TYR A 36 0.65 -4.76 -14.84
CA TYR A 36 -0.25 -3.95 -15.65
C TYR A 36 0.54 -3.20 -16.73
N PHE A 37 1.72 -2.68 -16.40
CA PHE A 37 2.62 -2.05 -17.36
C PHE A 37 3.05 -3.02 -18.48
N ASP A 38 3.43 -4.25 -18.12
CA ASP A 38 3.94 -5.24 -19.06
C ASP A 38 2.83 -5.89 -19.92
N THR A 39 1.64 -6.11 -19.33
CA THR A 39 0.60 -6.93 -19.97
C THR A 39 -0.66 -6.17 -20.39
N GLY A 40 -0.82 -4.92 -19.96
CA GLY A 40 -2.06 -4.15 -20.16
C GLY A 40 -3.28 -4.73 -19.43
N ARG A 41 -3.07 -5.64 -18.47
CA ARG A 41 -4.16 -6.29 -17.71
C ARG A 41 -4.23 -5.74 -16.28
N ALA A 42 -5.22 -4.90 -16.02
CA ALA A 42 -5.56 -4.47 -14.67
C ALA A 42 -6.23 -5.61 -13.91
N THR A 43 -5.95 -5.71 -12.61
CA THR A 43 -6.51 -6.75 -11.72
C THR A 43 -7.01 -6.10 -10.43
N VAL A 44 -7.87 -6.79 -9.68
CA VAL A 44 -8.34 -6.31 -8.34
C VAL A 44 -7.17 -6.12 -7.36
N LYS A 45 -6.04 -6.79 -7.60
CA LYS A 45 -4.81 -6.66 -6.80
C LYS A 45 -3.85 -5.58 -7.34
N GLY A 46 -4.15 -4.99 -8.50
CA GLY A 46 -3.25 -4.14 -9.29
C GLY A 46 -3.10 -2.70 -8.79
N ASP A 47 -3.70 -2.33 -7.67
CA ASP A 47 -3.51 -1.01 -7.03
C ASP A 47 -2.17 -0.96 -6.26
N LYS A 48 -1.09 -1.41 -6.90
CA LYS A 48 0.25 -1.49 -6.31
C LYS A 48 1.04 -0.21 -6.58
N LEU A 49 1.67 0.31 -5.52
CA LEU A 49 2.70 1.34 -5.60
C LEU A 49 3.99 0.76 -6.20
N THR A 50 4.46 1.35 -7.28
CA THR A 50 5.72 1.06 -7.99
C THR A 50 6.51 2.34 -8.08
N ASP A 51 7.01 2.81 -6.94
CA ASP A 51 7.59 4.15 -6.84
C ASP A 51 8.97 4.23 -7.51
N GLU A 52 9.00 4.39 -8.83
CA GLU A 52 10.21 4.72 -9.60
C GLU A 52 10.57 6.22 -9.51
N ALA A 53 9.78 7.06 -8.83
CA ALA A 53 10.05 8.49 -8.71
C ALA A 53 11.08 8.80 -7.60
N PHE A 54 11.27 7.90 -6.64
CA PHE A 54 12.34 7.95 -5.65
C PHE A 54 13.59 7.23 -6.18
N ILE A 55 14.36 7.87 -7.06
CA ILE A 55 15.71 7.41 -7.43
C ILE A 55 16.70 8.50 -7.02
N GLU A 56 16.88 8.70 -5.72
CA GLU A 56 18.17 9.15 -5.21
C GLU A 56 18.97 7.89 -4.85
N GLU A 57 20.17 7.77 -5.42
CA GLU A 57 21.12 6.66 -5.18
C GLU A 57 20.68 5.24 -5.60
N GLY A 58 19.65 5.09 -6.43
CA GLY A 58 19.28 3.78 -7.02
C GLY A 58 18.33 2.92 -6.17
N THR A 59 17.69 3.50 -5.14
CA THR A 59 16.73 2.79 -4.28
C THR A 59 15.36 3.47 -4.26
N THR A 60 14.31 2.75 -4.69
CA THR A 60 12.91 3.20 -4.59
C THR A 60 12.51 3.46 -3.14
N LEU A 61 11.52 4.34 -2.91
CA LEU A 61 10.97 4.58 -1.57
C LEU A 61 10.51 3.25 -0.92
N VAL A 62 9.86 2.39 -1.71
CA VAL A 62 9.44 1.06 -1.27
C VAL A 62 10.65 0.21 -0.84
N THR A 63 11.71 0.18 -1.64
CA THR A 63 12.93 -0.57 -1.32
C THR A 63 13.59 -0.03 -0.06
N TRP A 64 13.70 1.29 0.06
CA TRP A 64 14.29 1.95 1.23
C TRP A 64 13.48 1.68 2.50
N VAL A 65 12.16 1.87 2.48
CA VAL A 65 11.29 1.58 3.62
C VAL A 65 11.39 0.12 4.03
N LYS A 66 11.39 -0.83 3.07
CA LYS A 66 11.55 -2.25 3.39
C LYS A 66 12.90 -2.53 4.07
N ALA A 67 14.00 -1.95 3.58
CA ALA A 67 15.32 -2.13 4.17
C ALA A 67 15.39 -1.58 5.60
N VAL A 68 14.88 -0.37 5.82
CA VAL A 68 14.87 0.28 7.15
C VAL A 68 14.00 -0.49 8.15
N VAL A 69 12.84 -0.99 7.72
CA VAL A 69 11.95 -1.81 8.57
C VAL A 69 12.59 -3.16 8.90
N GLN A 70 13.28 -3.79 7.94
CA GLN A 70 14.02 -5.04 8.19
C GLN A 70 15.19 -4.86 9.16
N ASP A 71 15.88 -3.72 9.10
CA ASP A 71 16.95 -3.33 10.05
C ASP A 71 16.40 -2.90 11.42
N LYS A 72 15.08 -2.98 11.63
CA LYS A 72 14.38 -2.57 12.86
C LYS A 72 14.58 -1.10 13.23
N ARG A 73 14.91 -0.25 12.25
CA ARG A 73 15.14 1.19 12.46
C ARG A 73 13.99 2.06 11.95
N VAL A 74 12.76 1.68 12.30
CA VAL A 74 11.53 2.31 11.77
C VAL A 74 11.48 3.82 12.06
N GLU A 75 12.20 4.30 13.07
CA GLU A 75 12.35 5.71 13.40
C GLU A 75 12.84 6.59 12.24
N TYR A 76 13.63 6.04 11.31
CA TYR A 76 14.12 6.80 10.14
C TYR A 76 13.06 6.96 9.05
N VAL A 77 11.99 6.17 9.07
CA VAL A 77 10.88 6.26 8.09
C VAL A 77 9.82 7.27 8.52
N LEU A 78 9.77 7.62 9.80
CA LEU A 78 8.73 8.47 10.34
C LEU A 78 8.95 9.94 9.94
N ASP A 79 7.89 10.60 9.50
CA ASP A 79 7.88 12.04 9.29
C ASP A 79 8.13 12.78 10.60
N ASN A 80 9.09 13.69 10.61
CA ASN A 80 9.43 14.52 11.78
C ASN A 80 8.27 15.40 12.27
N ASN A 81 7.25 15.63 11.45
CA ASN A 81 6.03 16.36 11.80
C ASN A 81 5.01 15.49 12.55
N LEU A 82 5.24 14.18 12.67
CA LEU A 82 4.43 13.33 13.52
C LEU A 82 4.68 13.75 14.98
N GLY A 83 3.60 14.10 15.68
CA GLY A 83 3.66 14.36 17.13
C GLY A 83 4.03 13.11 17.93
N SER A 84 3.75 13.09 19.24
CA SER A 84 4.01 11.91 20.06
C SER A 84 3.15 10.72 19.59
N VAL A 85 3.72 9.81 18.81
CA VAL A 85 3.07 8.57 18.37
C VAL A 85 3.55 7.39 19.22
N GLN A 86 2.63 6.48 19.56
CA GLN A 86 2.98 5.26 20.28
C GLN A 86 3.78 4.31 19.37
N TRP A 87 5.04 4.05 19.72
CA TRP A 87 5.96 3.16 18.99
C TRP A 87 5.40 1.77 18.70
N MET A 88 4.62 1.20 19.63
CA MET A 88 3.98 -0.10 19.44
C MET A 88 3.02 -0.08 18.24
N ARG A 89 2.28 1.02 18.05
CA ARG A 89 1.31 1.15 16.95
C ARG A 89 2.02 1.33 15.62
N ILE A 90 3.11 2.10 15.60
CA ILE A 90 3.97 2.26 14.42
C ILE A 90 4.47 0.88 13.96
N ASN A 91 5.02 0.07 14.86
CA ASN A 91 5.51 -1.27 14.51
C ASN A 91 4.39 -2.18 13.96
N ILE A 92 3.18 -2.10 14.52
CA ILE A 92 2.03 -2.86 14.01
C ILE A 92 1.63 -2.37 12.60
N ILE A 93 1.63 -1.07 12.35
CA ILE A 93 1.33 -0.53 11.01
C ILE A 93 2.38 -1.00 10.00
N PHE A 94 3.66 -0.83 10.30
CA PHE A 94 4.73 -1.21 9.38
C PHE A 94 4.78 -2.71 9.10
N SER A 95 4.57 -3.56 10.11
CA SER A 95 4.48 -5.02 9.88
C SER A 95 3.33 -5.42 8.96
N ARG A 96 2.25 -4.63 8.90
CA ARG A 96 1.12 -4.86 7.97
C ARG A 96 1.36 -4.26 6.59
N VAL A 97 1.93 -3.06 6.52
CA VAL A 97 2.27 -2.39 5.25
C VAL A 97 3.29 -3.21 4.46
N VAL A 98 4.30 -3.80 5.12
CA VAL A 98 5.32 -4.61 4.43
C VAL A 98 4.72 -5.82 3.70
N MET A 99 3.64 -6.43 4.20
CA MET A 99 2.95 -7.52 3.50
C MET A 99 2.35 -7.08 2.16
N CYS A 100 1.88 -5.83 2.08
CA CYS A 100 1.38 -5.24 0.84
C CYS A 100 2.50 -4.88 -0.16
N LEU A 101 3.76 -4.93 0.29
CA LEU A 101 4.94 -4.61 -0.51
C LEU A 101 5.72 -5.86 -0.94
N GLU A 102 5.18 -7.07 -0.72
CA GLU A 102 5.83 -8.31 -1.16
C GLU A 102 6.04 -8.30 -2.70
N PRO A 103 7.14 -8.88 -3.21
CA PRO A 103 7.39 -8.93 -4.64
C PRO A 103 6.34 -9.79 -5.35
N GLU A 104 5.89 -10.85 -4.69
CA GLU A 104 4.99 -11.87 -5.23
C GLU A 104 3.49 -11.53 -4.94
N PRO A 105 2.65 -11.29 -5.97
CA PRO A 105 1.25 -10.89 -5.80
C PRO A 105 0.35 -11.91 -5.09
N SER A 106 0.74 -13.19 -5.11
CA SER A 106 -0.02 -14.24 -4.42
C SER A 106 0.01 -14.09 -2.90
N HIS A 107 1.05 -13.48 -2.33
CA HIS A 107 1.15 -13.22 -0.90
C HIS A 107 0.47 -11.92 -0.44
N TRP A 108 -0.01 -11.10 -1.37
CA TRP A 108 -0.66 -9.85 -0.97
C TRP A 108 -2.02 -10.11 -0.34
N PRO A 109 -2.33 -9.41 0.76
CA PRO A 109 -3.68 -9.37 1.27
C PRO A 109 -4.61 -8.73 0.24
N THR A 110 -5.85 -9.20 0.23
CA THR A 110 -6.96 -8.54 -0.46
C THR A 110 -7.26 -7.18 0.19
N MET A 111 -7.87 -6.25 -0.55
CA MET A 111 -8.28 -4.97 0.02
C MET A 111 -9.25 -5.13 1.20
N ALA A 112 -10.07 -6.17 1.23
CA ALA A 112 -10.91 -6.50 2.38
C ALA A 112 -10.09 -6.86 3.63
N GLU A 113 -9.03 -7.65 3.46
CA GLU A 113 -8.10 -7.98 4.54
C GLU A 113 -7.31 -6.76 5.01
N VAL A 114 -6.89 -5.88 4.09
CA VAL A 114 -6.24 -4.60 4.41
C VAL A 114 -7.17 -3.71 5.24
N VAL A 115 -8.44 -3.58 4.85
CA VAL A 115 -9.43 -2.82 5.63
C VAL A 115 -9.58 -3.41 7.03
N LYS A 116 -9.81 -4.72 7.15
CA LYS A 116 -9.92 -5.41 8.44
C LYS A 116 -8.67 -5.19 9.30
N MET A 117 -7.49 -5.21 8.67
CA MET A 117 -6.23 -4.94 9.33
C MET A 117 -6.16 -3.49 9.86
N LEU A 118 -6.53 -2.50 9.07
CA LEU A 118 -6.52 -1.10 9.51
C LEU A 118 -7.56 -0.84 10.60
N GLU A 119 -8.72 -1.49 10.55
CA GLU A 119 -9.76 -1.39 11.56
C GLU A 119 -9.32 -1.93 12.92
N GLN A 120 -8.60 -3.05 12.97
CA GLN A 120 -8.04 -3.57 14.22
C GLN A 120 -7.08 -2.58 14.89
N ILE A 121 -6.20 -1.94 14.12
CA ILE A 121 -5.28 -0.92 14.63
C ILE A 121 -6.04 0.29 15.16
N ARG A 122 -7.19 0.63 14.56
CA ARG A 122 -8.06 1.70 15.01
C ARG A 122 -8.79 1.33 16.30
N SER A 123 -9.32 0.11 16.41
CA SER A 123 -10.12 -0.37 17.54
C SER A 123 -9.31 -0.57 18.84
N ASP A 124 -7.99 -0.73 18.75
CA ASP A 124 -7.10 -0.68 19.93
C ASP A 124 -7.11 0.70 20.64
N LYS A 125 -7.73 1.74 20.04
CA LYS A 125 -8.06 3.00 20.74
C LYS A 125 -9.26 2.86 21.69
N VAL A 126 -10.21 1.98 21.39
CA VAL A 126 -11.52 1.97 22.07
C VAL A 126 -11.45 1.30 23.44
N VAL A 127 -10.53 0.34 23.64
CA VAL A 127 -10.45 -0.43 24.90
C VAL A 127 -9.67 0.29 26.00
N LYS A 128 -8.98 1.39 25.70
CA LYS A 128 -8.19 2.14 26.70
C LYS A 128 -8.84 3.43 27.21
N ASP A 129 -10.01 3.80 26.68
CA ASP A 129 -10.78 4.99 27.09
C ASP A 129 -12.14 4.63 27.73
N THR A 130 -12.26 3.47 28.41
CA THR A 130 -13.43 3.13 29.25
C THR A 130 -12.99 2.70 30.64
#